data_AF-A0AAW7J369-F1
#
_entry.id   AF-A0AAW7J369-F1
#
_cell.length_a   1.000
_cell.length_b   1.000
_cell.length_c   1.000
_cell.angle_alpha   90.00
_cell.angle_beta   90.00
_cell.angle_gamma   90.00
#
_symmetry.space_group_name_H-M   'P 1'
#
loop_
_entity.id
_entity.type
_entity.pdbx_description
1 polymer ?
#
loop_
_entity_poly.entity_id
_entity_poly.type
_entity_poly.pdbx_seq_one_letter_code
_entity_poly.pdbx_strand_id
1 'polypeptide(L)'
;MLSLKNKELAPVINFLSAVELSPKASRCRSKLVKKLLEKHTELKEDLEDIIEKYGQRDDKGEIIRLENGNVDFSEDTREEG
;
A
#
# COMPACT_ATOMS: atom_id res chain seq x y z
N MET A 1 19.50 5.21 12.04
CA MET A 1 18.27 5.75 11.43
C MET A 1 17.28 4.61 11.33
N LEU A 2 16.02 4.80 11.73
CA LEU A 2 15.00 3.75 11.60
C LEU A 2 14.36 3.83 10.21
N SER A 3 14.22 2.68 9.53
CA SER A 3 13.59 2.56 8.21
C SER A 3 12.56 1.42 8.22
N LEU A 4 11.47 1.60 7.48
CA LEU A 4 10.43 0.58 7.29
C LEU A 4 10.30 0.26 5.80
N LYS A 5 10.07 -1.00 5.46
CA LYS A 5 9.70 -1.42 4.10
C LYS A 5 8.22 -1.14 3.85
N ASN A 6 7.86 -0.90 2.60
CA ASN A 6 6.47 -0.65 2.19
C ASN A 6 5.49 -1.73 2.69
N LYS A 7 5.89 -3.01 2.57
CA LYS A 7 5.10 -4.16 3.07
C LYS A 7 4.87 -4.18 4.59
N GLU A 8 5.63 -3.39 5.35
CA GLU A 8 5.56 -3.34 6.82
C GLU A 8 4.62 -2.24 7.31
N LEU A 9 4.19 -1.30 6.45
CA LEU A 9 3.34 -0.17 6.84
C LEU A 9 2.03 -0.63 7.48
N ALA A 10 1.26 -1.49 6.81
CA ALA A 10 -0.01 -1.99 7.34
C ALA A 10 0.16 -2.79 8.65
N PRO A 11 1.07 -3.78 8.75
CA PRO A 11 1.33 -4.48 10.01
C PRO A 11 1.72 -3.55 11.17
N VAL A 12 2.58 -2.55 10.92
CA VAL A 12 3.02 -1.60 11.96
C VAL A 12 1.88 -0.69 12.39
N ILE A 13 1.07 -0.18 11.46
CA ILE A 13 -0.13 0.62 11.77
C ILE A 13 -1.09 -0.18 12.64
N ASN A 14 -1.36 -1.44 12.26
CA ASN A 14 -2.26 -2.33 13.00
C ASN A 14 -1.75 -2.61 14.41
N PHE A 15 -0.46 -2.95 14.53
CA PHE A 15 0.19 -3.15 15.82
C PHE A 15 0.06 -1.90 16.70
N LEU A 16 0.49 -0.74 16.20
CA LEU A 16 0.45 0.50 16.98
C LEU A 16 -0.96 0.82 17.44
N SER A 17 -1.95 0.68 16.55
CA SER A 17 -3.36 1.00 16.86
C SER A 17 -3.93 0.08 17.94
N ALA A 18 -3.49 -1.17 18.02
CA ALA A 18 -3.92 -2.15 19.02
C ALA A 18 -3.23 -1.99 20.39
N VAL A 19 -2.09 -1.29 20.46
CA VAL A 19 -1.36 -1.12 21.73
C VAL A 19 -2.10 -0.15 22.65
N GLU A 20 -2.51 -0.62 23.82
CA GLU A 20 -3.08 0.22 24.88
C GLU A 20 -2.00 1.07 25.56
N LEU A 21 -2.25 2.38 25.69
CA LEU A 21 -1.27 3.34 26.21
C LEU A 21 -1.93 4.33 27.16
N SER A 22 -1.13 4.88 28.08
CA SER A 22 -1.55 6.02 28.89
C SER A 22 -1.93 7.24 28.02
N PRO A 23 -2.78 8.16 28.49
CA PRO A 23 -3.30 9.26 27.67
C PRO A 23 -2.22 10.11 26.98
N LYS A 24 -1.07 10.32 27.63
CA LYS A 24 0.06 11.08 27.07
C LYS A 24 0.76 10.31 25.94
N ALA A 25 1.06 9.02 26.14
CA ALA A 25 1.69 8.18 25.13
C ALA A 25 0.76 7.89 23.93
N SER A 26 -0.55 7.81 24.19
CA SER A 26 -1.58 7.65 23.15
C SER A 26 -1.52 8.77 22.10
N ARG A 27 -1.26 10.02 22.49
CA ARG A 27 -1.10 11.15 21.55
C ARG A 27 0.10 10.96 20.60
N CYS A 28 1.23 10.52 21.14
CA CYS A 28 2.43 10.24 20.34
C CYS A 28 2.19 9.10 19.35
N ARG A 29 1.55 8.01 19.79
CA ARG A 29 1.11 6.91 18.93
C ARG A 29 0.20 7.41 17.82
N SER A 30 -0.85 8.17 18.13
CA SER A 30 -1.79 8.67 17.12
C SER A 30 -1.11 9.54 16.07
N LYS A 31 -0.15 10.39 16.49
CA LYS A 31 0.66 11.20 15.56
C LYS A 31 1.51 10.32 14.63
N LEU A 32 2.11 9.25 15.14
CA LEU A 32 2.89 8.32 14.33
C LEU A 32 2.00 7.51 13.37
N VAL A 33 0.89 6.96 13.86
CA VAL A 33 -0.09 6.23 13.05
C VAL A 33 -0.59 7.10 11.91
N LYS A 34 -0.90 8.39 12.15
CA LYS A 34 -1.31 9.31 11.10
C LYS A 34 -0.26 9.43 9.98
N LYS A 35 1.01 9.59 10.34
CA LYS A 35 2.11 9.69 9.35
C LYS A 35 2.31 8.41 8.56
N LEU A 36 2.16 7.26 9.22
CA LEU A 36 2.25 5.96 8.55
C LEU A 36 1.06 5.74 7.61
N LEU A 37 -0.15 6.17 8.00
CA LEU A 37 -1.33 6.13 7.14
C LEU A 37 -1.16 7.01 5.91
N GLU A 38 -0.64 8.23 6.06
CA GLU A 38 -0.31 9.12 4.93
C GLU A 38 0.60 8.41 3.92
N LYS A 39 1.67 7.76 4.40
CA LYS A 39 2.58 6.98 3.53
C LYS A 39 1.97 5.71 2.95
N HIS A 40 1.07 5.06 3.69
CA HIS A 40 0.34 3.90 3.19
C HIS A 40 -0.63 4.28 2.07
N THR A 41 -1.26 5.46 2.17
CA THR A 41 -2.12 6.00 1.09
C THR A 41 -1.29 6.33 -0.14
N GLU A 42 -0.17 7.05 0.02
CA GLU A 42 0.76 7.37 -1.08
C GLU A 42 1.20 6.09 -1.81
N LEU A 43 1.64 5.06 -1.09
CA LEU A 43 1.99 3.77 -1.67
C LEU A 43 0.83 3.14 -2.45
N LYS A 44 -0.40 3.24 -1.95
CA LYS A 44 -1.57 2.69 -2.63
C LYS A 44 -1.84 3.42 -3.94
N GLU A 45 -1.75 4.74 -3.94
CA GLU A 45 -1.91 5.58 -5.13
C GLU A 45 -0.84 5.23 -6.17
N ASP A 46 0.43 5.16 -5.78
CA ASP A 46 1.54 4.76 -6.66
C ASP A 46 1.31 3.38 -7.30
N LEU A 47 0.80 2.42 -6.51
CA LEU A 47 0.50 1.07 -7.01
C LEU A 47 -0.67 1.06 -8.00
N GLU A 48 -1.73 1.83 -7.75
CA GLU A 48 -2.85 1.96 -8.69
C GLU A 48 -2.41 2.66 -9.99
N ASP A 49 -1.53 3.66 -9.92
CA ASP A 49 -0.97 4.31 -11.13
C ASP A 49 -0.17 3.33 -11.99
N ILE A 50 0.63 2.46 -11.35
CA ILE A 50 1.36 1.38 -12.02
C ILE A 50 0.39 0.38 -12.65
N ILE A 51 -0.65 -0.02 -11.93
CA ILE A 51 -1.70 -0.93 -12.40
C ILE A 51 -2.45 -0.34 -13.59
N GLU A 52 -2.83 0.93 -13.55
CA GLU A 52 -3.57 1.59 -14.62
C GLU A 52 -2.73 1.66 -15.91
N LYS A 53 -1.42 1.89 -15.75
CA LYS A 53 -0.50 2.04 -16.87
C LYS A 53 -0.09 0.71 -17.50
N TYR A 54 0.08 -0.34 -16.70
CA TYR A 54 0.75 -1.57 -17.13
C TYR A 54 -0.08 -2.85 -16.88
N GLY A 55 -1.21 -2.74 -16.19
CA GLY A 55 -2.11 -3.85 -15.93
C GLY A 55 -2.74 -4.37 -17.21
N GLN A 56 -2.90 -5.68 -17.28
CA GLN A 56 -3.57 -6.35 -18.37
C GLN A 56 -5.05 -5.94 -18.39
N ARG A 57 -5.55 -5.64 -19.60
CA ARG A 57 -6.94 -5.26 -19.82
C ARG A 57 -7.72 -6.38 -20.51
N ASP A 58 -9.00 -6.46 -20.22
CA ASP A 58 -9.94 -7.34 -20.92
C ASP A 58 -10.35 -6.74 -22.27
N ASP A 59 -11.19 -7.46 -23.02
CA ASP A 59 -11.71 -7.03 -24.33
C ASP A 59 -12.53 -5.73 -24.28
N LYS A 60 -12.92 -5.27 -23.08
CA LYS A 60 -13.65 -4.03 -22.84
C LYS A 60 -12.74 -2.88 -22.41
N GLY A 61 -11.44 -3.14 -22.22
CA GLY A 61 -10.47 -2.16 -21.76
C GLY A 61 -10.39 -2.02 -20.24
N GLU A 62 -11.02 -2.91 -19.47
CA GLU A 62 -11.03 -2.87 -18.00
C GLU A 62 -9.86 -3.70 -17.44
N ILE A 63 -9.26 -3.25 -16.32
CA ILE A 63 -8.15 -3.97 -15.68
C ILE A 63 -8.62 -5.33 -15.16
N ILE A 64 -7.92 -6.40 -15.56
CA ILE A 64 -8.16 -7.76 -15.08
C ILE A 64 -7.59 -7.89 -13.66
N ARG A 65 -8.47 -8.08 -12.68
CA ARG A 65 -8.10 -8.34 -11.28
C ARG A 65 -8.28 -9.83 -10.97
N LEU A 66 -7.24 -10.45 -10.41
CA LEU A 66 -7.24 -11.84 -9.94
C LEU A 66 -8.12 -12.00 -8.70
N GLU A 67 -8.52 -13.24 -8.38
CA GLU A 67 -9.39 -13.53 -7.22
C GLU A 67 -8.80 -13.08 -5.87
N ASN A 68 -7.47 -12.99 -5.77
CA ASN A 68 -6.77 -12.51 -4.59
C ASN A 68 -6.64 -10.97 -4.52
N GLY A 69 -7.20 -10.24 -5.50
CA GLY A 69 -7.13 -8.79 -5.63
C GLY A 69 -5.87 -8.27 -6.32
N ASN A 70 -4.92 -9.13 -6.71
CA ASN A 70 -3.74 -8.74 -7.50
C ASN A 70 -4.11 -8.49 -8.97
N VAL A 71 -3.20 -7.90 -9.72
CA VAL A 71 -3.35 -7.62 -11.16
C VAL A 71 -2.23 -8.31 -11.91
N ASP A 72 -2.56 -8.93 -13.05
CA ASP A 72 -1.56 -9.39 -14.02
C ASP A 72 -1.11 -8.23 -14.90
N PHE A 73 0.19 -8.15 -15.15
CA PHE A 73 0.78 -7.13 -16.02
C PHE A 73 0.96 -7.68 -17.44
N SER A 74 0.73 -6.83 -18.45
CA SER A 74 0.81 -7.22 -19.86
C SER A 74 2.22 -7.68 -20.25
N GLU A 75 2.33 -8.61 -21.21
CA GLU A 75 3.62 -9.16 -21.64
C GLU A 75 4.57 -8.10 -22.22
N ASP A 76 4.04 -7.09 -22.91
CA ASP A 76 4.80 -5.95 -23.45
C ASP A 76 5.55 -5.15 -22.37
N THR A 77 5.16 -5.27 -21.10
CA THR A 77 5.78 -4.52 -19.98
C THR A 77 6.83 -5.33 -19.22
N ARG A 78 7.02 -6.61 -19.58
CA ARG A 78 8.02 -7.49 -18.94
C ARG A 78 9.43 -7.35 -19.53
N GLU A 79 9.59 -6.69 -20.67
CA GLU A 79 10.88 -6.57 -21.37
C GLU A 79 11.74 -5.35 -20.95
N GLU A 80 11.23 -4.41 -20.16
CA GLU A 80 12.01 -3.24 -19.69
C GLU A 80 12.75 -3.46 -18.34
N GLY A 81 13.09 -4.71 -18.00
CA GLY A 81 13.73 -5.10 -16.74
C GLY A 81 15.22 -5.45 -16.85
#